data_AF-A0AAJ1GFA9-F1
#
_entry.id   AF-A0AAJ1GFA9-F1
#
_cell.length_a   1.000
_cell.length_b   1.000
_cell.length_c   1.000
_cell.angle_alpha   90.00
_cell.angle_beta   90.00
_cell.angle_gamma   90.00
#
_symmetry.space_group_name_H-M   'P 1'
#
loop_
_entity.id
_entity.type
_entity.pdbx_description
1 polymer ?
#
loop_
_entity_poly.entity_id
_entity_poly.type
_entity_poly.pdbx_seq_one_letter_code
_entity_poly.pdbx_strand_id
1 'polypeptide(L)'
;MNEIRIAVLNPHDRVLAFLDNTHRNSMHYWNDELHEYLQGTANTYAFTVSSKHEDAAYIVEGNKVAFVYNGKDYYLNIVHVEKDEFTVTATAWSL
;
A
#
# COMPACT_ATOMS: atom_id res chain seq x y z
N MET A 1 3.92 -4.78 -9.31
CA MET A 1 4.28 -3.42 -9.77
C MET A 1 5.63 -2.99 -9.17
N ASN A 2 6.68 -3.81 -9.28
CA ASN A 2 7.86 -3.81 -8.39
C ASN A 2 8.79 -2.57 -8.40
N GLU A 3 8.46 -1.48 -9.09
CA GLU A 3 9.32 -0.30 -9.22
C GLU A 3 8.57 1.02 -8.94
N ILE A 4 7.45 0.94 -8.22
CA ILE A 4 6.62 2.09 -7.90
C ILE A 4 6.82 2.50 -6.46
N ARG A 5 6.93 3.80 -6.25
CA ARG A 5 6.92 4.36 -4.91
C ARG A 5 5.48 4.55 -4.45
N ILE A 6 5.16 3.98 -3.30
CA ILE A 6 3.83 4.05 -2.68
C ILE A 6 3.94 4.84 -1.38
N ALA A 7 3.14 5.88 -1.23
CA ALA A 7 3.04 6.62 0.02
C ALA A 7 2.01 5.96 0.93
N VAL A 8 2.34 5.79 2.21
CA VAL A 8 1.38 5.47 3.26
C VAL A 8 0.97 6.78 3.92
N LEU A 9 -0.33 7.03 3.99
CA LEU A 9 -0.89 8.23 4.60
C LEU A 9 -1.77 7.85 5.78
N ASN A 10 -1.86 8.75 6.75
CA ASN A 10 -2.88 8.66 7.78
C ASN A 10 -4.27 9.06 7.24
N PRO A 11 -5.34 8.96 8.03
CA PRO A 11 -6.69 9.36 7.60
C PRO A 11 -6.83 10.85 7.25
N HIS A 12 -5.84 11.69 7.56
CA HIS A 12 -5.81 13.13 7.36
C HIS A 12 -4.78 13.56 6.29
N ASP A 13 -4.43 12.66 5.36
CA ASP A 13 -3.54 12.93 4.23
C ASP A 13 -2.11 13.33 4.59
N ARG A 14 -1.66 13.05 5.82
CA ARG A 14 -0.26 13.19 6.18
C ARG A 14 0.50 11.92 5.82
N VAL A 15 1.58 12.08 5.07
CA VAL A 15 2.51 11.00 4.75
C VAL A 15 3.17 10.51 6.04
N LEU A 16 3.12 9.20 6.25
CA LEU A 16 3.74 8.49 7.37
C LEU A 16 4.99 7.73 6.94
N ALA A 17 4.94 7.07 5.78
CA ALA A 17 6.01 6.23 5.28
C ALA A 17 5.96 6.08 3.75
N PHE A 18 6.98 5.45 3.18
CA PHE A 18 7.01 5.07 1.77
C PHE A 18 7.40 3.60 1.61
N LEU A 19 6.76 2.94 0.65
CA LEU A 19 7.18 1.65 0.13
C LEU A 19 7.89 1.90 -1.20
N ASP A 20 9.08 1.36 -1.36
CA ASP A 20 9.91 1.57 -2.56
C ASP A 20 10.96 0.47 -2.67
N ASN A 21 10.81 -0.40 -3.66
CA ASN A 21 11.73 -1.51 -3.88
C ASN A 21 13.05 -1.07 -4.54
N THR A 22 13.12 0.14 -5.10
CA THR A 22 14.33 0.66 -5.75
C THR A 22 15.32 1.26 -4.75
N HIS A 23 14.84 1.63 -3.56
CA HIS A 23 15.66 2.26 -2.52
C HIS A 23 16.01 1.26 -1.41
N ARG A 24 17.32 1.09 -1.13
CA ARG A 24 17.83 0.05 -0.20
C ARG A 24 17.28 0.14 1.22
N ASN A 25 17.05 1.34 1.73
CA ASN A 25 16.61 1.58 3.11
C ASN A 25 15.11 1.88 3.20
N SER A 26 14.35 1.64 2.14
CA SER A 26 12.89 1.82 2.16
C SER A 26 12.22 0.50 2.53
N MET A 27 10.96 0.59 2.98
CA MET A 27 10.15 -0.59 3.17
C MET A 27 9.87 -1.24 1.81
N HIS A 28 10.34 -2.47 1.62
CA HIS A 28 10.09 -3.23 0.39
C HIS A 28 8.74 -3.94 0.49
N TYR A 29 8.13 -4.14 -0.67
CA TYR A 29 6.84 -4.80 -0.83
C TYR A 29 6.89 -5.86 -1.93
N TRP A 30 6.05 -6.87 -1.80
CA TRP A 30 5.92 -7.97 -2.75
C TRP A 30 4.50 -8.54 -2.76
N ASN A 31 4.26 -9.52 -3.62
CA ASN A 31 2.94 -10.12 -3.86
C ASN A 31 1.86 -9.06 -4.12
N ASP A 32 2.22 -7.98 -4.81
CA ASP A 32 1.31 -6.88 -5.02
C ASP A 32 0.39 -7.13 -6.21
N GLU A 33 -0.89 -6.85 -6.01
CA GLU A 33 -1.93 -7.04 -7.02
C GLU A 33 -2.85 -5.82 -7.05
N LEU A 34 -2.87 -5.13 -8.18
CA LEU A 34 -3.82 -4.06 -8.48
C LEU A 34 -4.90 -4.62 -9.41
N HIS A 35 -6.15 -4.58 -8.97
CA HIS A 35 -7.31 -4.93 -9.79
C HIS A 35 -8.12 -3.68 -10.12
N GLU A 36 -8.26 -3.40 -11.42
CA GLU A 36 -9.10 -2.31 -11.95
C GLU A 36 -10.42 -2.92 -12.48
N TYR A 37 -11.57 -2.51 -11.93
CA TYR A 37 -12.87 -3.00 -12.43
C TYR A 37 -13.35 -2.18 -13.63
N LEU A 38 -13.78 -2.85 -14.71
CA LEU A 38 -14.23 -2.21 -15.96
C LEU A 38 -15.51 -1.36 -15.82
N GLN A 39 -16.31 -1.59 -14.77
CA GLN A 39 -17.52 -0.83 -14.46
C GLN A 39 -17.38 -0.15 -13.10
N GLY A 40 -16.83 1.07 -13.10
CA GLY A 40 -16.75 1.94 -11.93
C GLY A 40 -15.35 2.53 -11.71
N THR A 41 -15.25 3.43 -10.72
CA THR A 41 -13.97 3.95 -10.19
C THR A 41 -13.41 3.06 -9.08
N ALA A 42 -13.97 1.87 -8.87
CA ALA A 42 -13.54 0.94 -7.85
C ALA A 42 -12.27 0.21 -8.30
N ASN A 43 -11.26 0.26 -7.45
CA ASN A 43 -9.98 -0.42 -7.61
C ASN A 43 -9.63 -1.07 -6.29
N THR A 44 -9.00 -2.24 -6.35
CA THR A 44 -8.45 -2.90 -5.17
C THR A 44 -6.95 -3.04 -5.34
N TYR A 45 -6.22 -2.85 -4.25
CA TYR A 45 -4.78 -3.06 -4.21
C TYR A 45 -4.44 -3.90 -2.99
N ALA A 46 -3.76 -5.02 -3.21
CA ALA A 46 -3.21 -5.84 -2.16
C ALA A 46 -1.68 -5.83 -2.23
N PHE A 47 -1.01 -5.88 -1.09
CA PHE A 47 0.45 -5.96 -1.01
C PHE A 47 0.91 -6.57 0.32
N THR A 48 2.11 -7.15 0.32
CA THR A 48 2.77 -7.66 1.52
C THR A 48 4.07 -6.90 1.80
N VAL A 49 4.32 -6.59 3.07
CA VAL A 49 5.60 -6.05 3.57
C VAL A 49 6.16 -6.89 4.72
N SER A 50 7.41 -6.67 5.10
CA SER A 50 8.00 -7.34 6.26
C SER A 50 7.49 -6.74 7.56
N SER A 51 7.04 -7.58 8.49
CA SER A 51 6.64 -7.16 9.84
C SER A 51 7.79 -6.55 10.66
N LYS A 52 9.04 -6.81 10.26
CA LYS A 52 10.27 -6.39 10.96
C LYS A 52 10.72 -4.98 10.58
N HIS A 53 10.17 -4.41 9.52
CA HIS A 53 10.47 -3.03 9.14
C HIS A 53 9.74 -2.06 10.07
N GLU A 54 10.39 -0.98 10.49
CA GLU A 54 9.81 -0.02 11.45
C GLU A 54 8.51 0.62 10.93
N ASP A 55 8.50 1.00 9.64
CA ASP A 55 7.33 1.57 8.98
C ASP A 55 6.15 0.60 8.81
N ALA A 56 6.34 -0.71 9.04
CA ALA A 56 5.23 -1.67 8.99
C ALA A 56 4.17 -1.37 10.07
N ALA A 57 4.54 -0.61 11.12
CA ALA A 57 3.61 -0.10 12.13
C ALA A 57 2.54 0.85 11.55
N TYR A 58 2.76 1.43 10.37
CA TYR A 58 1.80 2.32 9.70
C TYR A 58 0.87 1.58 8.73
N ILE A 59 1.09 0.28 8.50
CA ILE A 59 0.19 -0.55 7.70
C ILE A 59 -0.94 -1.03 8.60
N VAL A 60 -1.96 -0.18 8.75
CA VAL A 60 -3.11 -0.40 9.62
C VAL A 60 -4.40 -0.01 8.90
N GLU A 61 -5.51 -0.62 9.30
CA GLU A 61 -6.83 -0.28 8.77
C GLU A 61 -7.17 1.19 9.04
N GLY A 62 -7.77 1.85 8.05
CA GLY A 62 -8.12 3.28 8.07
C GLY A 62 -7.02 4.22 7.55
N ASN A 63 -5.76 3.78 7.58
CA ASN A 63 -4.70 4.46 6.82
C ASN A 63 -4.93 4.27 5.31
N LYS A 64 -4.15 5.00 4.51
CA LYS A 64 -4.33 5.06 3.06
C LYS A 64 -3.02 4.75 2.36
N VAL A 65 -3.14 4.31 1.11
CA VAL A 65 -2.02 4.20 0.19
C VAL A 65 -2.28 5.07 -1.03
N ALA A 66 -1.26 5.79 -1.48
CA ALA A 66 -1.33 6.57 -2.70
C ALA A 66 -0.09 6.34 -3.57
N PHE A 67 -0.30 6.20 -4.87
CA PHE A 67 0.77 5.95 -5.84
C PHE A 67 0.33 6.30 -7.26
N VAL A 68 1.29 6.41 -8.17
CA VAL A 68 1.04 6.62 -9.59
C VAL A 68 1.45 5.36 -10.34
N TYR A 69 0.56 4.82 -11.17
CA TYR A 69 0.85 3.68 -12.03
C TYR A 69 0.26 3.87 -13.42
N ASN A 70 1.08 3.67 -14.45
CA ASN A 70 0.70 3.85 -15.87
C ASN A 70 0.03 5.22 -16.15
N GLY A 71 0.50 6.28 -15.49
CA GLY A 71 -0.02 7.64 -15.65
C GLY A 71 -1.37 7.90 -14.97
N LYS A 72 -1.85 6.98 -14.13
CA LYS A 72 -3.04 7.15 -13.30
C LYS A 72 -2.67 7.28 -11.84
N ASP A 73 -3.34 8.19 -11.15
CA ASP A 73 -3.22 8.37 -9.71
C ASP A 73 -4.16 7.39 -8.99
N TYR A 74 -3.61 6.68 -8.02
CA TYR A 74 -4.34 5.76 -7.17
C TYR A 74 -4.31 6.28 -5.74
N TYR A 75 -5.48 6.27 -5.12
CA TYR A 75 -5.66 6.69 -3.74
C TYR A 75 -6.69 5.76 -3.10
N LEU A 76 -6.22 4.89 -2.21
CA LEU A 76 -7.01 3.80 -1.65
C LEU A 76 -6.94 3.79 -0.13
N ASN A 77 -8.04 3.38 0.51
CA ASN A 77 -8.12 3.19 1.95
C ASN A 77 -7.75 1.76 2.28
N ILE A 78 -6.83 1.53 3.22
CA ILE A 78 -6.53 0.21 3.76
C ILE A 78 -7.76 -0.23 4.58
N VAL A 79 -8.42 -1.29 4.11
CA VAL A 79 -9.67 -1.79 4.70
C VAL A 79 -9.49 -3.09 5.48
N HIS A 80 -8.40 -3.81 5.22
CA HIS A 80 -8.09 -5.07 5.92
C HIS A 80 -6.58 -5.23 6.05
N VAL A 81 -6.12 -5.67 7.22
CA VAL A 81 -4.71 -6.00 7.48
C VAL A 81 -4.58 -7.33 8.20
N GLU A 82 -3.78 -8.22 7.63
CA GLU A 82 -3.36 -9.47 8.25
C GLU A 82 -1.90 -9.39 8.63
N LYS A 83 -1.59 -9.70 9.88
CA LYS A 83 -0.22 -9.66 10.41
C LYS A 83 0.14 -10.98 11.06
N ASP A 84 1.32 -11.48 10.71
CA ASP A 84 1.97 -12.59 11.39
C ASP A 84 3.35 -12.18 11.90
N GLU A 85 4.16 -13.15 12.34
CA GLU A 85 5.50 -12.91 12.87
C GLU A 85 6.45 -12.29 11.83
N PHE A 86 6.27 -12.55 10.54
CA PHE A 86 7.21 -12.21 9.48
C PHE A 86 6.70 -11.17 8.48
N THR A 87 5.38 -11.07 8.33
CA THR A 87 4.74 -10.32 7.25
C THR A 87 3.53 -9.53 7.73
N VAL A 88 3.23 -8.46 6.99
CA VAL A 88 1.98 -7.71 7.06
C VAL A 88 1.43 -7.64 5.65
N THR A 89 0.23 -8.20 5.45
CA THR A 89 -0.51 -8.15 4.19
C THR A 89 -1.67 -7.20 4.35
N ALA A 90 -1.80 -6.25 3.42
CA ALA A 90 -2.85 -5.24 3.46
C ALA A 90 -3.67 -5.27 2.17
N THR A 91 -4.97 -5.06 2.31
CA THR A 91 -5.91 -4.88 1.21
C THR A 91 -6.51 -3.48 1.31
N ALA A 92 -6.46 -2.73 0.21
CA ALA A 92 -6.92 -1.36 0.12
C ALA A 92 -7.88 -1.15 -1.05
N TRP A 93 -8.93 -0.35 -0.86
CA TRP A 93 -9.98 -0.09 -1.84
C TRP A 93 -10.10 1.42 -2.14
N SER A 94 -10.34 1.79 -3.40
CA SER A 94 -10.75 3.15 -3.74
C SER A 94 -12.25 3.29 -3.48
N LEU A 95 -12.60 4.08 -2.46
CA LEU A 95 -13.98 4.43 -2.11
C LEU A 95 -14.49 5.59 -2.95
#